data_AF-A0A536NJT7-F1
#
_entry.id   AF-A0A536NJT7-F1
#
_cell.length_a   1.000
_cell.length_b   1.000
_cell.length_c   1.000
_cell.angle_alpha   90.00
_cell.angle_beta   90.00
_cell.angle_gamma   90.00
#
_symmetry.space_group_name_H-M   'P 1'
#
loop_
_entity.id
_entity.type
_entity.pdbx_description
1 polymer ?
#
loop_
_entity_poly.entity_id
_entity_poly.type
_entity_poly.pdbx_seq_one_letter_code
_entity_poly.pdbx_strand_id
1 'polypeptide(L)'
;MTLSVEQAALRCLLPGFIGTEAPEWVLRRAAEGLGGVCLYARNITSPEQLATLCGQLHAENPGLIVSIDEEGGDVTRLEAATGSSYPGNLALGAAGDVDLTRSVARAIGLELARAGVDLDLAPDA
;
A
#
# COMPACT_ATOMS: atom_id res chain seq x y z
N MET A 1 27.51 -13.34 -5.85
CA MET A 1 26.68 -14.56 -5.88
C MET A 1 25.56 -14.31 -6.87
N THR A 2 25.38 -15.16 -7.88
CA THR A 2 24.29 -15.01 -8.86
C THR A 2 23.00 -15.51 -8.22
N LEU A 3 21.91 -14.74 -8.33
CA LEU A 3 20.59 -15.15 -7.83
C LEU A 3 20.12 -16.39 -8.59
N SER A 4 19.40 -17.29 -7.91
CA SER A 4 18.64 -18.32 -8.62
C SER A 4 17.54 -17.68 -9.48
N VAL A 5 17.03 -18.41 -10.48
CA VAL A 5 15.91 -17.93 -11.30
C VAL A 5 14.68 -17.64 -10.43
N GLU A 6 14.42 -18.48 -9.43
CA GLU A 6 13.32 -18.29 -8.48
C GLU A 6 13.52 -17.03 -7.63
N GLN A 7 14.72 -16.79 -7.12
CA GLN A 7 15.03 -15.58 -6.35
C GLN A 7 14.92 -14.31 -7.21
N ALA A 8 15.34 -14.38 -8.48
CA ALA A 8 15.16 -13.28 -9.42
C ALA A 8 13.68 -13.03 -9.72
N ALA A 9 12.88 -14.10 -9.89
CA ALA A 9 11.45 -14.00 -10.13
C ALA A 9 10.70 -13.39 -8.94
N LEU A 10 11.00 -13.82 -7.70
CA LEU A 10 10.37 -13.32 -6.48
C LEU A 10 10.46 -11.79 -6.35
N ARG A 11 11.60 -11.20 -6.75
CA ARG A 11 11.83 -9.74 -6.69
C ARG A 11 10.94 -8.94 -7.65
N CYS A 12 10.33 -9.59 -8.63
CA CYS A 12 9.45 -8.97 -9.61
C CYS A 12 7.95 -9.17 -9.28
N LEU A 13 7.63 -9.78 -8.14
CA LEU A 13 6.25 -10.10 -7.76
C LEU A 13 5.75 -9.17 -6.66
N LEU A 14 4.47 -8.79 -6.79
CA LEU A 14 3.71 -7.95 -5.87
C LEU A 14 2.32 -8.56 -5.59
N PRO A 15 2.24 -9.77 -5.00
CA PRO A 15 0.95 -10.42 -4.77
C PRO A 15 0.15 -9.73 -3.66
N GLY A 16 -1.18 -9.83 -3.75
CA GLY A 16 -2.07 -9.60 -2.61
C GLY A 16 -2.32 -10.87 -1.79
N PHE A 17 -3.00 -10.71 -0.67
CA PHE A 17 -3.47 -11.84 0.15
C PHE A 17 -4.86 -11.57 0.77
N ILE A 18 -5.39 -12.57 1.48
CA ILE A 18 -6.69 -12.52 2.17
C ILE A 18 -6.45 -12.49 3.67
N GLY A 19 -7.28 -11.72 4.39
CA GLY A 19 -7.21 -11.57 5.84
C GLY A 19 -6.51 -10.29 6.26
N THR A 20 -6.62 -9.97 7.54
CA THR A 20 -6.08 -8.77 8.19
C THR A 20 -4.73 -9.02 8.86
N GLU A 21 -4.18 -10.22 8.69
CA GLU A 21 -2.88 -10.64 9.19
C GLU A 21 -2.10 -11.25 8.02
N ALA A 22 -0.78 -11.09 8.04
CA ALA A 22 0.07 -11.67 7.00
C ALA A 22 0.04 -13.21 7.10
N PRO A 23 -0.45 -13.94 6.09
CA PRO A 23 -0.47 -15.39 6.13
C PRO A 23 0.96 -15.93 6.06
N GLU A 24 1.18 -17.11 6.64
CA GLU A 24 2.51 -17.74 6.75
C GLU A 24 3.27 -17.81 5.41
N TRP A 25 2.55 -18.03 4.30
CA TRP A 25 3.17 -18.08 2.98
C TRP A 25 3.76 -16.72 2.56
N VAL A 26 3.12 -15.59 2.90
CA VAL A 26 3.64 -14.25 2.59
C VAL A 26 4.91 -14.01 3.38
N LEU A 27 4.91 -14.30 4.69
CA LEU A 27 6.08 -14.12 5.56
C LEU A 27 7.26 -14.96 5.05
N ARG A 28 7.03 -16.23 4.73
CA ARG A 28 8.04 -17.11 4.12
C ARG A 28 8.58 -16.55 2.80
N ARG A 29 7.72 -16.07 1.89
CA ARG A 29 8.16 -15.48 0.61
C ARG A 29 8.90 -14.16 0.80
N ALA A 30 8.49 -13.34 1.77
CA ALA A 30 9.20 -12.11 2.14
C ALA A 30 10.64 -12.42 2.57
N ALA A 31 10.82 -13.41 3.46
CA ALA A 31 12.14 -13.89 3.89
C ALA A 31 12.98 -14.48 2.73
N GLU A 32 12.34 -15.07 1.71
CA GLU A 32 12.98 -15.57 0.49
C GLU A 32 13.37 -14.46 -0.52
N GLY A 33 12.95 -13.20 -0.28
CA GLY A 33 13.27 -12.06 -1.13
C GLY A 33 12.17 -11.67 -2.14
N LEU A 34 10.90 -11.89 -1.79
CA LEU A 34 9.75 -11.32 -2.50
C LEU A 34 9.93 -9.80 -2.65
N GLY A 35 9.53 -9.25 -3.81
CA GLY A 35 9.67 -7.82 -4.11
C GLY A 35 8.74 -6.95 -3.27
N GLY A 36 7.49 -7.37 -3.10
CA GLY A 36 6.54 -6.65 -2.27
C GLY A 36 5.21 -7.37 -2.09
N VAL A 37 4.24 -6.69 -1.49
CA VAL A 37 2.84 -7.11 -1.42
C VAL A 37 1.92 -5.92 -1.74
N CYS A 38 0.75 -6.20 -2.30
CA CYS A 38 -0.29 -5.20 -2.51
C CYS A 38 -1.46 -5.43 -1.56
N LEU A 39 -1.75 -4.42 -0.72
CA LEU A 39 -2.85 -4.43 0.23
C LEU A 39 -4.13 -3.89 -0.40
N TYR A 40 -5.25 -4.46 0.02
CA TYR A 40 -6.59 -4.12 -0.41
C TYR A 40 -7.47 -3.81 0.81
N ALA A 41 -8.67 -3.26 0.59
CA ALA A 41 -9.62 -2.96 1.67
C ALA A 41 -9.86 -4.14 2.62
N ARG A 42 -9.89 -5.38 2.11
CA ARG A 42 -10.05 -6.61 2.91
C ARG A 42 -8.91 -6.90 3.90
N ASN A 43 -7.79 -6.19 3.79
CA ASN A 43 -6.63 -6.33 4.66
C ASN A 43 -6.63 -5.31 5.82
N ILE A 44 -7.58 -4.37 5.82
CA ILE A 44 -7.55 -3.16 6.65
C ILE A 44 -8.83 -3.08 7.49
N THR A 45 -8.66 -2.98 8.80
CA THR A 45 -9.76 -2.74 9.74
C THR A 45 -9.58 -1.46 10.56
N SER A 46 -8.33 -1.02 10.78
CA SER A 46 -8.02 0.27 11.37
C SER A 46 -6.58 0.70 11.02
N PRO A 47 -6.22 1.99 11.19
CA PRO A 47 -4.84 2.45 11.01
C PRO A 47 -3.83 1.74 11.91
N GLU A 48 -4.19 1.44 13.16
CA GLU A 48 -3.31 0.73 14.11
C GLU A 48 -3.09 -0.73 13.72
N GLN A 49 -4.13 -1.41 13.22
CA GLN A 49 -4.01 -2.76 12.71
C GLN A 49 -3.15 -2.77 11.43
N LEU A 50 -3.33 -1.80 10.53
CA LEU A 50 -2.50 -1.68 9.32
C LEU A 50 -1.02 -1.45 9.67
N ALA A 51 -0.73 -0.55 10.62
CA ALA A 51 0.63 -0.31 11.10
C ALA A 51 1.26 -1.58 11.69
N THR A 52 0.47 -2.39 12.41
CA THR A 52 0.92 -3.69 12.93
C THR A 52 1.24 -4.66 11.80
N LEU A 53 0.38 -4.75 10.79
CA LEU A 53 0.55 -5.61 9.61
C LEU A 53 1.82 -5.23 8.82
N CYS A 54 2.02 -3.95 8.53
CA CYS A 54 3.23 -3.46 7.86
C CYS A 54 4.48 -3.75 8.69
N GLY A 55 4.44 -3.49 10.00
CA GLY A 55 5.55 -3.79 10.90
C GLY A 55 5.94 -5.27 10.91
N GLN A 56 4.98 -6.20 10.86
CA GLN A 56 5.25 -7.64 10.74
C GLN A 56 5.93 -7.98 9.41
N LEU A 57 5.42 -7.44 8.30
CA LEU A 57 5.98 -7.67 6.96
C LEU A 57 7.43 -7.16 6.84
N HIS A 58 7.69 -5.95 7.35
CA HIS A 58 9.04 -5.37 7.35
C HIS A 58 10.00 -6.03 8.34
N ALA A 59 9.47 -6.62 9.43
CA ALA A 59 10.30 -7.40 10.35
C ALA A 59 10.88 -8.67 9.69
N GLU A 60 10.12 -9.31 8.78
CA GLU A 60 10.62 -10.43 7.97
C GLU A 60 11.60 -9.99 6.90
N ASN A 61 11.32 -8.87 6.21
CA ASN A 61 12.21 -8.30 5.21
C ASN A 61 12.10 -6.76 5.16
N PRO A 62 13.09 -6.03 5.69
CA PRO A 62 13.10 -4.57 5.68
C PRO A 62 13.13 -3.92 4.29
N GLY A 63 13.40 -4.71 3.23
CA GLY A 63 13.37 -4.25 1.84
C GLY A 63 12.12 -4.66 1.07
N LEU A 64 11.13 -5.29 1.71
CA LEU A 64 9.85 -5.63 1.10
C LEU A 64 9.03 -4.35 0.88
N ILE A 65 8.56 -4.12 -0.35
CA ILE A 65 7.67 -3.00 -0.65
C ILE A 65 6.23 -3.37 -0.25
N VAL A 66 5.65 -2.65 0.70
CA VAL A 66 4.22 -2.71 0.99
C VAL A 66 3.52 -1.64 0.15
N SER A 67 2.67 -2.07 -0.78
CA SER A 67 1.93 -1.16 -1.64
C SER A 67 0.43 -1.15 -1.34
N ILE A 68 -0.24 -0.07 -1.74
CA ILE A 68 -1.69 0.12 -1.66
C ILE A 68 -2.15 0.95 -2.86
N ASP A 69 -3.45 1.07 -3.04
CA ASP A 69 -4.07 1.87 -4.09
C ASP A 69 -5.05 2.87 -3.44
N GLU A 70 -4.53 4.00 -2.97
CA GLU A 70 -5.21 5.02 -2.16
C GLU A 70 -5.25 6.39 -2.89
N GLU A 71 -5.98 6.48 -3.99
CA GLU A 71 -6.04 7.70 -4.81
C GLU A 71 -6.93 8.81 -4.20
N GLY A 72 -7.82 8.45 -3.28
CA GLY A 72 -8.92 9.30 -2.81
C GLY A 72 -10.18 9.19 -3.69
N GLY A 73 -11.28 9.80 -3.25
CA GLY A 73 -12.57 9.66 -3.92
C GLY A 73 -13.07 8.21 -3.96
N ASP A 74 -13.36 7.69 -5.16
CA ASP A 74 -13.92 6.35 -5.36
C ASP A 74 -12.87 5.23 -5.16
N VAL A 75 -11.57 5.55 -5.24
CA VAL A 75 -10.48 4.59 -5.05
C VAL A 75 -9.81 4.87 -3.71
N THR A 76 -10.37 4.23 -2.68
CA THR A 76 -9.83 4.24 -1.31
C THR A 76 -9.84 2.83 -0.74
N ARG A 77 -8.79 2.47 0.00
CA ARG A 77 -8.69 1.22 0.77
C ARG A 77 -8.80 1.50 2.26
N LEU A 78 -8.25 2.60 2.75
CA LEU A 78 -8.32 3.02 4.16
C LEU A 78 -9.78 3.29 4.58
N GLU A 79 -10.57 3.90 3.71
CA GLU A 79 -11.94 4.34 4.00
C GLU A 79 -12.99 3.64 3.15
N ALA A 80 -12.67 2.46 2.60
CA ALA A 80 -13.54 1.72 1.68
C ALA A 80 -14.96 1.45 2.20
N ALA A 81 -15.14 1.38 3.53
CA ALA A 81 -16.44 1.16 4.16
C ALA A 81 -17.29 2.43 4.31
N THR A 82 -16.67 3.61 4.31
CA THR A 82 -17.33 4.90 4.61
C THR A 82 -17.31 5.87 3.43
N GLY A 83 -16.49 5.60 2.42
CA GLY A 83 -16.16 6.56 1.36
C GLY A 83 -15.00 7.46 1.78
N SER A 84 -14.22 7.92 0.79
CA SER A 84 -13.03 8.72 1.06
C SER A 84 -13.36 10.09 1.63
N SER A 85 -12.60 10.51 2.64
CA SER A 85 -12.54 11.86 3.18
C SER A 85 -11.82 12.83 2.24
N TYR A 86 -11.06 12.31 1.26
CA TYR A 86 -10.34 13.10 0.27
C TYR A 86 -11.10 13.14 -1.06
N PRO A 87 -11.08 14.28 -1.77
CA PRO A 87 -11.60 14.35 -3.13
C PRO A 87 -10.75 13.48 -4.06
N GLY A 88 -11.39 12.76 -4.98
CA GLY A 88 -10.68 12.02 -6.04
C GLY A 88 -10.17 12.93 -7.15
N ASN A 89 -9.35 12.36 -8.04
CA ASN A 89 -8.64 13.09 -9.10
C ASN A 89 -9.56 13.93 -10.01
N LEU A 90 -10.76 13.45 -10.36
CA LEU A 90 -11.73 14.23 -11.15
C LEU A 90 -12.16 15.52 -10.45
N ALA A 91 -12.46 15.46 -9.15
CA ALA A 91 -12.89 16.62 -8.39
C ALA A 91 -11.75 17.64 -8.20
N LEU A 92 -10.53 17.15 -7.94
CA LEU A 92 -9.33 17.98 -7.88
C LEU A 92 -9.02 18.65 -9.21
N GLY A 93 -9.13 17.91 -10.32
CA GLY A 93 -8.97 18.45 -11.67
C GLY A 93 -10.01 19.52 -12.01
N ALA A 94 -11.27 19.31 -11.62
CA ALA A 94 -12.34 20.29 -11.81
C ALA A 94 -12.13 21.57 -10.97
N ALA A 95 -11.57 21.43 -9.76
CA ALA A 95 -11.18 22.58 -8.94
C ALA A 95 -10.03 23.38 -9.56
N GLY A 96 -9.13 22.72 -10.31
CA GLY A 96 -8.04 23.37 -11.04
C GLY A 96 -6.98 24.02 -10.14
N ASP A 97 -6.90 23.61 -8.87
CA ASP A 97 -5.99 24.16 -7.87
C ASP A 97 -4.85 23.15 -7.55
N VAL A 98 -3.64 23.51 -7.97
CA VAL A 98 -2.44 22.67 -7.81
C VAL A 98 -1.98 22.60 -6.35
N ASP A 99 -2.18 23.66 -5.56
CA ASP A 99 -1.77 23.68 -4.16
C ASP A 99 -2.74 22.85 -3.32
N LEU A 100 -4.04 22.92 -3.61
CA LEU A 100 -5.04 22.00 -3.06
C LEU A 100 -4.68 20.55 -3.39
N THR A 101 -4.44 20.25 -4.67
CA THR A 101 -4.07 18.90 -5.13
C THR A 101 -2.83 18.39 -4.39
N ARG A 102 -1.79 19.21 -4.27
CA ARG A 102 -0.57 18.86 -3.53
C ARG A 102 -0.86 18.63 -2.04
N SER A 103 -1.73 19.43 -1.44
CA SER A 103 -2.07 19.29 -0.02
C SER A 103 -2.80 17.98 0.28
N VAL A 104 -3.72 17.57 -0.61
CA VAL A 104 -4.45 16.30 -0.52
C VAL A 104 -3.50 15.12 -0.71
N ALA A 105 -2.70 15.10 -1.79
CA ALA A 105 -1.74 14.03 -2.03
C ALA A 105 -0.71 13.89 -0.89
N ARG A 106 -0.28 15.02 -0.32
CA ARG A 106 0.61 15.01 0.86
C ARG A 106 -0.07 14.42 2.09
N ALA A 107 -1.35 14.74 2.31
CA ALA A 107 -2.08 14.24 3.46
C ALA A 107 -2.27 12.72 3.39
N ILE A 108 -2.71 12.19 2.24
CA ILE A 108 -2.79 10.75 1.96
C ILE A 108 -1.44 10.08 2.17
N GLY A 109 -0.37 10.58 1.54
CA GLY A 109 0.97 10.00 1.67
C GLY A 109 1.49 9.99 3.12
N LEU A 110 1.12 10.99 3.94
CA LEU A 110 1.49 11.00 5.36
C LEU A 110 0.73 9.96 6.18
N GLU A 111 -0.54 9.70 5.87
CA GLU A 111 -1.31 8.63 6.51
C GLU A 111 -0.74 7.25 6.18
N LEU A 112 -0.45 7.02 4.89
CA LEU A 112 0.20 5.80 4.41
C LEU A 112 1.57 5.57 5.05
N ALA A 113 2.43 6.60 5.06
CA ALA A 113 3.75 6.51 5.66
C ALA A 113 3.69 6.24 7.17
N ARG A 114 2.71 6.82 7.89
CA ARG A 114 2.50 6.52 9.32
C ARG A 114 2.07 5.07 9.56
N ALA A 115 1.33 4.50 8.62
CA ALA A 115 0.93 3.10 8.66
C ALA A 115 2.02 2.13 8.17
N GLY A 116 3.16 2.63 7.68
CA GLY A 116 4.23 1.80 7.14
C GLY A 116 3.95 1.27 5.74
N VAL A 117 3.14 1.96 4.95
CA VAL A 117 3.00 1.67 3.50
C VAL A 117 4.09 2.45 2.75
N ASP A 118 4.79 1.76 1.85
CA ASP A 118 5.97 2.28 1.15
C ASP A 118 5.64 2.88 -0.21
N LEU A 119 4.61 2.35 -0.87
CA LEU A 119 4.24 2.72 -2.23
C LEU A 119 2.72 2.86 -2.35
N ASP A 120 2.28 4.04 -2.74
CA ASP A 120 0.93 4.22 -3.25
C ASP A 120 0.93 4.02 -4.76
N LEU A 121 -0.05 3.27 -5.27
CA LEU A 121 -0.25 3.01 -6.70
C LEU A 121 -1.06 4.15 -7.34
N ALA A 122 -0.70 5.38 -6.97
CA ALA A 122 -1.34 6.63 -7.36
C ALA A 122 -0.25 7.67 -7.69
N PRO A 123 -0.56 8.71 -8.48
CA PRO A 123 -1.86 9.02 -9.09
C PRO A 123 -2.09 8.30 -10.44
N ASP A 124 -3.34 8.22 -10.87
CA ASP A 124 -3.70 8.00 -12.29
C ASP A 124 -3.37 9.26 -13.11
N ALA A 125 -2.75 9.09 -14.29
CA ALA A 125 -2.12 10.18 -15.06
C ALA A 125 -2.53 10.21 -16.54
#